data_AF-A0A4Q7ES83-F1
#
_entry.id   AF-A0A4Q7ES83-F1
#
_cell.length_a   1.000
_cell.length_b   1.000
_cell.length_c   1.000
_cell.angle_alpha   90.00
_cell.angle_beta   90.00
_cell.angle_gamma   90.00
#
_symmetry.space_group_name_H-M   'P 1'
#
loop_
_entity.id
_entity.type
_entity.pdbx_description
1 polymer ?
#
loop_
_entity_poly.entity_id
_entity_poly.type
_entity_poly.pdbx_seq_one_letter_code
_entity_poly.pdbx_strand_id
1 'polypeptide(L)'
;YTSTTALSNVLFSGAAGGATVATGTTTLGGVSAALTGSAAVAGDGTTAFSGALKLAGTAGATTIAANGAPTDGETLTVDGHTITFKAADVPTGANIPSGSGTIGNVLTDGNGNSTVYLGATAATGTAQDLLNAIDIASGAQTVSIASGAATLSGGATANSIAAGKVTLNTGTGADLSISGRSDLLKALGLTGAAGSGQVTVTQARSTSSTTLGTLIQDGSTLNVDGKTITFSNAKTPTTVATGSTQVGNLVTDGNGNSTVYLQAGNVNDVLNAIDLATGVQTVKTAGASGALQTTAGAKNSSIVAGALNLSTGANADLSIT
;
A
#
# COMPACT_ATOMS: atom_id res chain seq x y z
N TYR A 1 11.97 28.24 -29.79
CA TYR A 1 12.66 27.04 -29.30
C TYR A 1 11.67 25.89 -29.39
N THR A 2 11.98 24.87 -30.19
CA THR A 2 11.16 23.65 -30.32
C THR A 2 11.66 22.64 -29.30
N SER A 3 10.77 22.12 -28.45
CA SER A 3 11.11 21.09 -27.47
C SER A 3 11.81 19.89 -28.12
N THR A 4 12.94 19.48 -27.54
CA THR A 4 13.70 18.29 -27.91
C THR A 4 13.25 17.09 -27.08
N THR A 5 13.52 15.89 -27.58
CA THR A 5 13.07 14.63 -26.96
C THR A 5 14.23 13.67 -26.74
N ALA A 6 14.31 13.09 -25.55
CA ALA A 6 15.18 11.96 -25.24
C ALA A 6 14.44 10.63 -25.47
N LEU A 7 15.09 9.67 -26.12
CA LEU A 7 14.54 8.34 -26.39
C LEU A 7 15.19 7.31 -25.47
N SER A 8 14.37 6.43 -24.87
CA SER A 8 14.85 5.31 -24.07
C SER A 8 14.91 4.00 -24.88
N ASN A 9 15.46 2.96 -24.25
CA ASN A 9 15.19 1.58 -24.65
C ASN A 9 13.69 1.24 -24.51
N VAL A 10 13.28 0.16 -25.17
CA VAL A 10 11.90 -0.35 -25.11
C VAL A 10 11.60 -0.87 -23.71
N LEU A 11 10.49 -0.42 -23.12
CA LEU A 11 9.88 -1.00 -21.94
C LEU A 11 8.98 -2.17 -22.36
N PHE A 12 9.05 -3.24 -21.59
CA PHE A 12 8.24 -4.43 -21.79
C PHE A 12 7.22 -4.59 -20.65
N SER A 13 6.06 -5.14 -20.99
CA SER A 13 5.09 -5.57 -19.99
C SER A 13 5.53 -6.88 -19.33
N GLY A 14 4.82 -7.27 -18.27
CA GLY A 14 5.02 -8.50 -17.53
C GLY A 14 4.45 -9.75 -18.21
N ALA A 15 4.15 -9.68 -19.51
CA ALA A 15 3.73 -10.84 -20.27
C ALA A 15 4.84 -11.90 -20.33
N ALA A 16 4.47 -13.17 -20.23
CA ALA A 16 5.42 -14.27 -20.37
C ALA A 16 6.18 -14.18 -21.70
N GLY A 17 7.49 -14.46 -21.67
CA GLY A 17 8.36 -14.39 -22.84
C GLY A 17 8.95 -13.01 -23.14
N GLY A 18 8.54 -11.94 -22.44
CA GLY A 18 9.25 -10.65 -22.46
C GLY A 18 9.26 -9.91 -23.80
N ALA A 19 8.34 -10.22 -24.72
CA ALA A 19 8.29 -9.62 -26.06
C ALA A 19 7.21 -8.55 -26.22
N THR A 20 6.24 -8.49 -25.31
CA THR A 20 5.14 -7.54 -25.38
C THR A 20 5.59 -6.18 -24.86
N VAL A 21 5.53 -5.16 -25.71
CA VAL A 21 5.89 -3.79 -25.34
C VAL A 21 4.89 -3.20 -24.36
N ALA A 22 5.37 -2.37 -23.43
CA ALA A 22 4.51 -1.59 -22.55
C ALA A 22 3.82 -0.46 -23.33
N THR A 23 2.68 -0.02 -22.81
CA THR A 23 1.94 1.16 -23.30
C THR A 23 1.73 2.14 -22.15
N GLY A 24 1.14 3.29 -22.46
CA GLY A 24 0.85 4.31 -21.45
C GLY A 24 -0.06 3.81 -20.33
N THR A 25 -0.89 2.81 -20.61
CA THR A 25 -1.84 2.22 -19.65
C THR A 25 -1.27 1.03 -18.89
N THR A 26 -0.04 0.59 -19.17
CA THR A 26 0.62 -0.48 -18.41
C THR A 26 0.80 -0.03 -16.95
N THR A 27 0.33 -0.84 -16.01
CA THR A 27 0.35 -0.48 -14.58
C THR A 27 1.75 -0.60 -14.00
N LEU A 28 2.05 0.29 -13.05
CA LEU A 28 3.33 0.32 -12.34
C LEU A 28 3.36 -0.73 -11.23
N GLY A 29 2.23 -0.88 -10.54
CA GLY A 29 1.98 -1.95 -9.60
C GLY A 29 1.83 -3.31 -10.28
N GLY A 30 2.11 -4.36 -9.51
CA GLY A 30 1.91 -5.75 -9.89
C GLY A 30 0.48 -6.23 -9.68
N VAL A 31 0.25 -7.50 -9.99
CA VAL A 31 -0.96 -8.22 -9.61
C VAL A 31 -0.80 -8.71 -8.17
N SER A 32 -1.83 -8.49 -7.35
CA SER A 32 -1.87 -8.98 -5.98
C SER A 32 -1.69 -10.50 -5.94
N ALA A 33 -0.90 -10.97 -4.99
CA ALA A 33 -0.68 -12.38 -4.71
C ALA A 33 -1.21 -12.73 -3.31
N ALA A 34 -1.34 -14.03 -3.02
CA ALA A 34 -1.89 -14.52 -1.77
C ALA A 34 -0.91 -15.47 -1.08
N LEU A 35 -0.68 -15.25 0.22
CA LEU A 35 -0.02 -16.17 1.14
C LEU A 35 -1.10 -16.90 1.95
N THR A 36 -1.34 -18.17 1.65
CA THR A 36 -2.26 -19.00 2.43
C THR A 36 -1.49 -19.86 3.43
N GLY A 37 -1.79 -19.67 4.71
CA GLY A 37 -1.20 -20.44 5.80
C GLY A 37 -1.67 -21.89 5.88
N SER A 38 -1.10 -22.60 6.84
CA SER A 38 -1.59 -23.89 7.31
C SER A 38 -2.89 -23.71 8.11
N ALA A 39 -3.68 -24.78 8.24
CA ALA A 39 -4.85 -24.74 9.08
C ALA A 39 -4.42 -24.54 10.54
N ALA A 40 -4.88 -23.46 11.15
CA ALA A 40 -4.69 -23.15 12.56
C ALA A 40 -5.96 -23.50 13.36
N VAL A 41 -5.79 -23.57 14.68
CA VAL A 41 -6.84 -23.86 15.64
C VAL A 41 -6.91 -22.77 16.71
N ALA A 42 -8.05 -22.68 17.37
CA ALA A 42 -8.25 -21.84 18.55
C ALA A 42 -7.41 -22.35 19.74
N GLY A 43 -7.49 -21.64 20.86
CA GLY A 43 -6.72 -21.95 22.07
C GLY A 43 -7.10 -23.27 22.75
N ASP A 44 -8.24 -23.87 22.39
CA ASP A 44 -8.61 -25.23 22.81
C ASP A 44 -7.90 -26.35 22.02
N GLY A 45 -7.13 -25.99 20.98
CA GLY A 45 -6.39 -26.93 20.13
C GLY A 45 -7.25 -27.74 19.15
N THR A 46 -8.56 -27.48 19.04
CA THR A 46 -9.49 -28.30 18.23
C THR A 46 -10.44 -27.47 17.36
N THR A 47 -10.96 -26.36 17.88
CA THR A 47 -11.84 -25.47 17.11
C THR A 47 -11.05 -24.81 15.99
N ALA A 48 -11.58 -24.77 14.76
CA ALA A 48 -10.89 -24.15 13.64
C ALA A 48 -10.68 -22.64 13.86
N PHE A 49 -9.53 -22.13 13.43
CA PHE A 49 -9.25 -20.70 13.49
C PHE A 49 -10.31 -19.89 12.73
N SER A 50 -10.80 -18.80 13.32
CA SER A 50 -11.81 -17.94 12.72
C SER A 50 -11.58 -16.47 13.07
N GLY A 51 -12.15 -15.56 12.28
CA GLY A 51 -12.04 -14.12 12.51
C GLY A 51 -12.66 -13.66 13.83
N ALA A 52 -13.57 -14.45 14.42
CA ALA A 52 -14.22 -14.13 15.69
C ALA A 52 -13.37 -14.48 16.93
N LEU A 53 -12.26 -15.21 16.77
CA LEU A 53 -11.39 -15.54 17.88
C LEU A 53 -10.79 -14.28 18.48
N LYS A 54 -10.88 -14.15 19.80
CA LYS A 54 -10.28 -13.04 20.54
C LYS A 54 -8.77 -13.21 20.61
N LEU A 55 -8.05 -12.11 20.46
CA LEU A 55 -6.60 -12.08 20.51
C LEU A 55 -6.05 -12.20 21.94
N ALA A 56 -6.86 -11.86 22.95
CA ALA A 56 -6.48 -11.91 24.36
C ALA A 56 -7.49 -12.72 25.20
N GLY A 57 -7.05 -13.12 26.39
CA GLY A 57 -7.84 -13.88 27.36
C GLY A 57 -7.33 -15.31 27.55
N THR A 58 -8.01 -16.08 28.39
CA THR A 58 -7.69 -17.49 28.64
C THR A 58 -7.88 -18.31 27.36
N ALA A 59 -6.89 -19.14 27.01
CA ALA A 59 -6.96 -20.02 25.84
C ALA A 59 -8.17 -20.97 25.91
N GLY A 60 -8.93 -21.04 24.82
CA GLY A 60 -10.13 -21.85 24.67
C GLY A 60 -10.74 -21.71 23.26
N ALA A 61 -11.96 -22.18 23.06
CA ALA A 61 -12.63 -22.21 21.75
C ALA A 61 -12.90 -20.82 21.14
N THR A 62 -12.85 -19.76 21.95
CA THR A 62 -13.17 -18.38 21.55
C THR A 62 -11.97 -17.44 21.55
N THR A 63 -10.78 -17.95 21.84
CA THR A 63 -9.52 -17.19 21.91
C THR A 63 -8.47 -17.89 21.06
N ILE A 64 -7.43 -17.17 20.66
CA ILE A 64 -6.28 -17.78 20.00
C ILE A 64 -5.42 -18.59 20.99
N ALA A 65 -4.47 -19.38 20.48
CA ALA A 65 -3.55 -20.14 21.31
C ALA A 65 -2.77 -19.25 22.29
N ALA A 66 -2.61 -19.71 23.55
CA ALA A 66 -2.02 -18.91 24.63
C ALA A 66 -0.67 -18.30 24.26
N ASN A 67 0.24 -19.11 23.70
CA ASN A 67 1.56 -18.62 23.31
C ASN A 67 1.50 -17.64 22.14
N GLY A 68 0.45 -17.69 21.31
CA GLY A 68 0.25 -16.76 20.20
C GLY A 68 -0.47 -15.47 20.56
N ALA A 69 -1.05 -15.37 21.76
CA ALA A 69 -1.74 -14.16 22.21
C ALA A 69 -0.75 -12.98 22.27
N PRO A 70 -1.03 -11.84 21.60
CA PRO A 70 -0.19 -10.66 21.72
C PRO A 70 -0.32 -10.01 23.10
N THR A 71 0.75 -9.36 23.56
CA THR A 71 0.76 -8.60 24.82
C THR A 71 0.66 -7.09 24.59
N ASP A 72 0.32 -6.31 25.64
CA ASP A 72 0.31 -4.84 25.55
C ASP A 72 1.67 -4.30 25.10
N GLY A 73 1.66 -3.43 24.09
CA GLY A 73 2.85 -2.84 23.50
C GLY A 73 3.62 -3.75 22.53
N GLU A 74 3.17 -4.99 22.31
CA GLU A 74 3.74 -5.84 21.26
C GLU A 74 3.46 -5.23 19.87
N THR A 75 4.37 -5.43 18.94
CA THR A 75 4.25 -4.90 17.57
C THR A 75 4.40 -6.01 16.52
N LEU A 76 3.60 -5.89 15.46
CA LEU A 76 3.75 -6.62 14.22
C LEU A 76 4.12 -5.62 13.12
N THR A 77 5.22 -5.87 12.40
CA THR A 77 5.61 -5.04 11.25
C THR A 77 5.07 -5.67 9.98
N VAL A 78 4.37 -4.88 9.16
CA VAL A 78 3.80 -5.30 7.88
C VAL A 78 4.19 -4.25 6.84
N ASP A 79 4.97 -4.66 5.84
CA ASP A 79 5.38 -3.81 4.70
C ASP A 79 5.96 -2.46 5.14
N GLY A 80 6.75 -2.47 6.22
CA GLY A 80 7.36 -1.25 6.81
C GLY A 80 6.47 -0.48 7.76
N HIS A 81 5.16 -0.76 7.80
CA HIS A 81 4.20 -0.17 8.74
C HIS A 81 4.15 -0.95 10.06
N THR A 82 3.73 -0.28 11.12
CA THR A 82 3.62 -0.87 12.45
C THR A 82 2.18 -1.08 12.86
N ILE A 83 1.85 -2.30 13.28
CA ILE A 83 0.64 -2.64 14.01
C ILE A 83 1.01 -2.84 15.47
N THR A 84 0.45 -2.01 16.35
CA THR A 84 0.67 -2.11 17.81
C THR A 84 -0.51 -2.80 18.48
N PHE A 85 -0.26 -3.72 19.42
CA PHE A 85 -1.31 -4.30 20.25
C PHE A 85 -1.45 -3.52 21.56
N LYS A 86 -2.67 -3.15 21.93
CA LYS A 86 -2.94 -2.35 23.13
C LYS A 86 -3.97 -3.00 24.04
N ALA A 87 -3.62 -3.25 25.30
CA ALA A 87 -4.55 -3.66 26.36
C ALA A 87 -5.34 -2.46 26.89
N ALA A 88 -6.27 -1.98 26.07
CA ALA A 88 -7.21 -0.91 26.40
C ALA A 88 -8.45 -1.06 25.50
N ASP A 89 -9.51 -0.31 25.80
CA ASP A 89 -10.65 -0.18 24.90
C ASP A 89 -10.30 0.77 23.74
N VAL A 90 -10.87 0.51 22.56
CA VAL A 90 -10.68 1.35 21.38
C VAL A 90 -11.20 2.78 21.65
N PRO A 91 -10.47 3.84 21.25
CA PRO A 91 -10.92 5.21 21.45
C PRO A 91 -12.23 5.50 20.73
N THR A 92 -13.06 6.36 21.33
CA THR A 92 -14.35 6.79 20.76
C THR A 92 -14.55 8.29 20.88
N GLY A 93 -15.34 8.88 19.98
CA GLY A 93 -15.70 10.30 20.01
C GLY A 93 -14.47 11.21 20.01
N ALA A 94 -14.43 12.16 20.94
CA ALA A 94 -13.35 13.15 21.06
C ALA A 94 -11.99 12.55 21.46
N ASN A 95 -11.93 11.27 21.85
CA ASN A 95 -10.69 10.58 22.20
C ASN A 95 -9.98 9.99 20.97
N ILE A 96 -10.61 10.00 19.79
CA ILE A 96 -9.97 9.57 18.55
C ILE A 96 -8.97 10.67 18.12
N PRO A 97 -7.67 10.36 17.96
CA PRO A 97 -6.68 11.33 17.52
C PRO A 97 -7.03 11.96 16.17
N SER A 98 -6.66 13.23 15.99
CA SER A 98 -6.83 13.93 14.71
C SER A 98 -6.07 13.20 13.60
N GLY A 99 -6.72 13.04 12.44
CA GLY A 99 -6.17 12.29 11.30
C GLY A 99 -6.29 10.77 11.42
N SER A 100 -6.85 10.25 12.52
CA SER A 100 -7.10 8.82 12.70
C SER A 100 -8.58 8.48 12.62
N GLY A 101 -8.88 7.20 12.35
CA GLY A 101 -10.22 6.65 12.38
C GLY A 101 -10.24 5.27 12.99
N THR A 102 -11.40 4.87 13.52
CA THR A 102 -11.60 3.54 14.10
C THR A 102 -12.47 2.65 13.22
N ILE A 103 -12.13 1.37 13.14
CA ILE A 103 -12.92 0.30 12.52
C ILE A 103 -12.85 -0.95 13.39
N GLY A 104 -13.98 -1.35 13.96
CA GLY A 104 -13.99 -2.39 15.00
C GLY A 104 -13.07 -1.99 16.16
N ASN A 105 -12.12 -2.86 16.48
CA ASN A 105 -11.12 -2.63 17.52
C ASN A 105 -9.79 -2.09 16.97
N VAL A 106 -9.76 -1.60 15.74
CA VAL A 106 -8.57 -1.02 15.11
C VAL A 106 -8.67 0.50 15.10
N LEU A 107 -7.64 1.20 15.58
CA LEU A 107 -7.38 2.60 15.28
C LEU A 107 -6.32 2.66 14.19
N THR A 108 -6.56 3.40 13.11
CA THR A 108 -5.61 3.55 12.00
C THR A 108 -5.41 5.01 11.66
N ASP A 109 -4.20 5.35 11.20
CA ASP A 109 -3.89 6.64 10.58
C ASP A 109 -4.33 6.74 9.12
N GLY A 110 -4.85 5.64 8.54
CA GLY A 110 -5.22 5.54 7.13
C GLY A 110 -4.03 5.41 6.17
N ASN A 111 -2.81 5.38 6.70
CA ASN A 111 -1.54 5.32 5.99
C ASN A 111 -0.74 4.06 6.38
N GLY A 112 -1.42 3.00 6.82
CA GLY A 112 -0.82 1.70 7.10
C GLY A 112 -0.54 1.45 8.58
N ASN A 113 -0.20 2.46 9.38
CA ASN A 113 0.03 2.23 10.81
C ASN A 113 -1.30 2.08 11.54
N SER A 114 -1.32 1.12 12.47
CA SER A 114 -2.54 0.78 13.20
C SER A 114 -2.25 0.39 14.65
N THR A 115 -3.24 0.55 15.51
CA THR A 115 -3.28 -0.04 16.84
C THR A 115 -4.49 -0.96 16.95
N VAL A 116 -4.26 -2.23 17.27
CA VAL A 116 -5.30 -3.22 17.56
C VAL A 116 -5.53 -3.25 19.07
N TYR A 117 -6.72 -2.84 19.49
CA TYR A 117 -7.13 -2.79 20.89
C TYR A 117 -7.67 -4.14 21.34
N LEU A 118 -7.02 -4.73 22.32
CA LEU A 118 -7.35 -6.05 22.88
C LEU A 118 -8.57 -5.99 23.81
N GLY A 119 -8.91 -4.81 24.33
CA GLY A 119 -9.93 -4.57 25.36
C GLY A 119 -9.31 -4.35 26.75
N ALA A 120 -9.93 -3.49 27.57
CA ALA A 120 -9.40 -3.14 28.90
C ALA A 120 -9.74 -4.20 29.96
N THR A 121 -11.03 -4.48 30.16
CA THR A 121 -11.52 -5.41 31.19
C THR A 121 -11.88 -6.78 30.62
N ALA A 122 -12.49 -6.78 29.43
CA ALA A 122 -12.84 -7.98 28.70
C ALA A 122 -12.19 -7.94 27.32
N ALA A 123 -11.71 -9.10 26.85
CA ALA A 123 -11.14 -9.19 25.53
C ALA A 123 -12.22 -8.91 24.46
N THR A 124 -11.99 -7.91 23.63
CA THR A 124 -12.88 -7.48 22.54
C THR A 124 -12.18 -7.50 21.18
N GLY A 125 -10.86 -7.36 21.14
CA GLY A 125 -10.07 -7.42 19.90
C GLY A 125 -10.03 -8.83 19.33
N THR A 126 -10.29 -8.95 18.04
CA THR A 126 -10.45 -10.24 17.34
C THR A 126 -9.39 -10.45 16.27
N ALA A 127 -9.26 -11.70 15.80
CA ALA A 127 -8.42 -12.04 14.67
C ALA A 127 -8.83 -11.27 13.39
N GLN A 128 -10.11 -10.96 13.21
CA GLN A 128 -10.56 -10.12 12.10
C GLN A 128 -10.04 -8.68 12.21
N ASP A 129 -9.98 -8.12 13.42
CA ASP A 129 -9.38 -6.79 13.63
C ASP A 129 -7.90 -6.78 13.24
N LEU A 130 -7.15 -7.83 13.59
CA LEU A 130 -5.77 -7.99 13.15
C LEU A 130 -5.65 -8.11 11.62
N LEU A 131 -6.50 -8.92 10.98
CA LEU A 131 -6.50 -9.05 9.51
C LEU A 131 -6.82 -7.73 8.81
N ASN A 132 -7.75 -6.95 9.36
CA ASN A 132 -8.05 -5.61 8.87
C ASN A 132 -6.85 -4.68 9.03
N ALA A 133 -6.13 -4.71 10.16
CA ALA A 133 -4.91 -3.93 10.33
C ALA A 133 -3.80 -4.35 9.34
N ILE A 134 -3.66 -5.65 9.06
CA ILE A 134 -2.73 -6.15 8.04
C ILE A 134 -3.16 -5.70 6.64
N ASP A 135 -4.46 -5.74 6.32
CA ASP A 135 -5.00 -5.26 5.04
C ASP A 135 -4.62 -3.80 4.78
N ILE A 136 -4.72 -2.96 5.81
CA ILE A 136 -4.39 -1.53 5.75
C ILE A 136 -2.88 -1.35 5.55
N ALA A 137 -2.07 -2.07 6.32
CA ALA A 137 -0.62 -1.96 6.27
C ALA A 137 0.00 -2.48 4.96
N SER A 138 -0.54 -3.57 4.39
CA SER A 138 -0.05 -4.11 3.12
C SER A 138 -0.59 -3.37 1.90
N GLY A 139 -1.60 -2.51 2.11
CA GLY A 139 -2.36 -1.87 1.03
C GLY A 139 -3.26 -2.86 0.27
N ALA A 140 -3.52 -4.05 0.81
CA ALA A 140 -4.52 -4.96 0.26
C ALA A 140 -5.93 -4.35 0.35
N GLN A 141 -6.18 -3.54 1.38
CA GLN A 141 -7.29 -2.59 1.38
C GLN A 141 -6.79 -1.19 1.71
N THR A 142 -7.60 -0.19 1.36
CA THR A 142 -7.33 1.21 1.66
C THR A 142 -8.38 1.75 2.62
N VAL A 143 -8.04 2.84 3.30
CA VAL A 143 -8.92 3.42 4.33
C VAL A 143 -9.33 4.82 3.91
N SER A 144 -10.61 5.11 4.04
CA SER A 144 -11.10 6.48 4.14
C SER A 144 -11.49 6.78 5.58
N ILE A 145 -11.11 7.96 6.06
CA ILE A 145 -11.44 8.42 7.41
C ILE A 145 -12.41 9.60 7.29
N ALA A 146 -13.58 9.46 7.91
CA ALA A 146 -14.59 10.50 7.96
C ALA A 146 -15.17 10.59 9.38
N SER A 147 -15.08 11.78 9.99
CA SER A 147 -15.61 12.04 11.34
C SER A 147 -15.17 11.02 12.40
N GLY A 148 -13.93 10.55 12.32
CA GLY A 148 -13.35 9.57 13.24
C GLY A 148 -13.71 8.10 12.94
N ALA A 149 -14.55 7.83 11.94
CA ALA A 149 -14.81 6.47 11.47
C ALA A 149 -13.86 6.12 10.31
N ALA A 150 -13.18 4.98 10.41
CA ALA A 150 -12.43 4.38 9.31
C ALA A 150 -13.34 3.44 8.51
N THR A 151 -13.30 3.53 7.19
CA THR A 151 -13.98 2.62 6.28
C THR A 151 -12.95 1.95 5.39
N LEU A 152 -12.91 0.61 5.43
CA LEU A 152 -12.12 -0.17 4.47
C LEU A 152 -12.79 -0.12 3.10
N SER A 153 -12.00 0.18 2.09
CA SER A 153 -12.43 0.23 0.70
C SER A 153 -11.33 -0.31 -0.20
N GLY A 154 -11.70 -0.73 -1.42
CA GLY A 154 -10.83 -1.46 -2.32
C GLY A 154 -9.39 -0.91 -2.46
N GLY A 155 -8.47 -1.85 -2.68
CA GLY A 155 -7.07 -1.65 -3.09
C GLY A 155 -6.60 -2.88 -3.88
N ALA A 156 -6.73 -4.06 -3.26
CA ALA A 156 -6.65 -5.40 -3.86
C ALA A 156 -7.70 -6.33 -3.21
N THR A 157 -7.49 -7.65 -3.28
CA THR A 157 -8.30 -8.64 -2.56
C THR A 157 -8.02 -8.55 -1.06
N ALA A 158 -9.07 -8.49 -0.23
CA ALA A 158 -8.94 -8.46 1.23
C ALA A 158 -8.43 -9.78 1.80
N ASN A 159 -7.74 -9.69 2.93
CA ASN A 159 -7.36 -10.84 3.75
C ASN A 159 -8.60 -11.63 4.19
N SER A 160 -8.45 -12.94 4.32
CA SER A 160 -9.59 -13.82 4.65
C SER A 160 -9.19 -14.99 5.53
N ILE A 161 -10.20 -15.60 6.17
CA ILE A 161 -10.05 -16.84 6.93
C ILE A 161 -11.07 -17.85 6.40
N ALA A 162 -10.59 -18.98 5.91
CA ALA A 162 -11.43 -20.06 5.41
C ALA A 162 -10.87 -21.41 5.85
N ALA A 163 -11.73 -22.28 6.37
CA ALA A 163 -11.36 -23.62 6.85
C ALA A 163 -10.14 -23.61 7.82
N GLY A 164 -10.09 -22.63 8.74
CA GLY A 164 -8.98 -22.47 9.69
C GLY A 164 -7.69 -21.89 9.10
N LYS A 165 -7.67 -21.53 7.82
CA LYS A 165 -6.48 -20.97 7.14
C LYS A 165 -6.63 -19.48 6.99
N VAL A 166 -5.63 -18.74 7.47
CA VAL A 166 -5.47 -17.32 7.15
C VAL A 166 -4.89 -17.22 5.74
N THR A 167 -5.52 -16.41 4.90
CA THR A 167 -4.98 -15.99 3.61
C THR A 167 -4.71 -14.50 3.67
N LEU A 168 -3.45 -14.12 3.45
CA LEU A 168 -3.01 -12.74 3.43
C LEU A 168 -2.68 -12.34 2.01
N ASN A 169 -3.19 -11.19 1.58
CA ASN A 169 -3.01 -10.66 0.25
C ASN A 169 -1.96 -9.55 0.26
N THR A 170 -1.15 -9.49 -0.79
CA THR A 170 -0.31 -8.33 -1.06
C THR A 170 -1.18 -7.16 -1.54
N GLY A 171 -0.72 -5.94 -1.35
CA GLY A 171 -1.15 -4.83 -2.19
C GLY A 171 -0.70 -5.03 -3.65
N THR A 172 -1.03 -4.07 -4.51
CA THR A 172 -0.49 -4.02 -5.88
C THR A 172 0.81 -3.22 -5.97
N GLY A 173 1.18 -2.42 -4.96
CA GLY A 173 2.39 -1.58 -4.94
C GLY A 173 3.58 -2.11 -4.14
N ALA A 174 3.40 -3.12 -3.29
CA ALA A 174 4.46 -3.75 -2.50
C ALA A 174 4.27 -5.27 -2.38
N ASP A 175 5.37 -5.98 -2.20
CA ASP A 175 5.36 -7.38 -1.80
C ASP A 175 4.98 -7.49 -0.32
N LEU A 176 4.26 -8.54 0.06
CA LEU A 176 3.93 -8.76 1.46
C LEU A 176 5.18 -9.21 2.22
N SER A 177 5.44 -8.58 3.35
CA SER A 177 6.51 -8.87 4.30
C SER A 177 5.99 -8.61 5.71
N ILE A 178 5.75 -9.67 6.46
CA ILE A 178 5.25 -9.60 7.83
C ILE A 178 6.32 -10.12 8.77
N SER A 179 6.73 -9.28 9.71
CA SER A 179 7.72 -9.59 10.74
C SER A 179 7.13 -9.41 12.13
N GLY A 180 7.17 -10.48 12.94
CA GLY A 180 6.64 -10.48 14.29
C GLY A 180 7.07 -11.71 15.07
N ARG A 181 6.56 -11.82 16.30
CA ARG A 181 6.90 -12.94 17.18
C ARG A 181 6.44 -14.26 16.56
N SER A 182 7.32 -15.26 16.59
CA SER A 182 7.08 -16.51 15.88
C SER A 182 5.85 -17.26 16.38
N ASP A 183 5.56 -17.21 17.69
CA ASP A 183 4.35 -17.82 18.25
C ASP A 183 3.05 -17.14 17.77
N LEU A 184 3.03 -15.81 17.60
CA LEU A 184 1.88 -15.10 17.04
C LEU A 184 1.66 -15.53 15.58
N LEU A 185 2.71 -15.51 14.77
CA LEU A 185 2.64 -15.93 13.36
C LEU A 185 2.28 -17.42 13.20
N LYS A 186 2.72 -18.27 14.14
CA LYS A 186 2.34 -19.68 14.22
C LYS A 186 0.87 -19.85 14.56
N ALA A 187 0.34 -19.07 15.49
CA ALA A 187 -1.08 -19.10 15.84
C ALA A 187 -1.99 -18.65 14.68
N LEU A 188 -1.48 -17.82 13.77
CA LEU A 188 -2.13 -17.48 12.50
C LEU A 188 -1.92 -18.55 11.40
N GLY A 189 -1.11 -19.58 11.65
CA GLY A 189 -0.78 -20.62 10.68
C GLY A 189 0.21 -20.20 9.59
N LEU A 190 0.88 -19.05 9.74
CA LEU A 190 1.76 -18.47 8.71
C LEU A 190 3.19 -19.01 8.75
N THR A 191 3.60 -19.60 9.87
CA THR A 191 4.93 -20.22 10.04
C THR A 191 4.87 -21.49 10.88
N GLY A 192 5.84 -22.37 10.66
CA GLY A 192 6.09 -23.54 11.53
C GLY A 192 6.93 -23.22 12.77
N ALA A 193 7.66 -22.11 12.75
CA ALA A 193 8.54 -21.66 13.85
C ALA A 193 7.75 -21.41 15.13
N ALA A 194 8.40 -21.58 16.29
CA ALA A 194 7.81 -21.36 17.60
C ALA A 194 8.83 -20.70 18.55
N GLY A 195 8.33 -20.03 19.58
CA GLY A 195 9.09 -19.29 20.58
C GLY A 195 8.95 -17.78 20.47
N SER A 196 9.65 -17.08 21.36
CA SER A 196 9.61 -15.62 21.49
C SER A 196 10.44 -14.85 20.47
N GLY A 197 11.17 -15.55 19.59
CA GLY A 197 11.97 -14.92 18.53
C GLY A 197 11.11 -14.31 17.42
N GLN A 198 11.69 -13.41 16.64
CA GLN A 198 11.03 -12.82 15.47
C GLN A 198 11.17 -13.75 14.24
N VAL A 199 10.13 -13.81 13.43
CA VAL A 199 10.15 -14.44 12.09
C VAL A 199 9.56 -13.47 11.08
N THR A 200 10.11 -13.51 9.87
CA THR A 200 9.56 -12.81 8.71
C THR A 200 8.97 -13.81 7.73
N VAL A 201 7.75 -13.57 7.27
CA VAL A 201 7.10 -14.29 6.17
C VAL A 201 6.86 -13.33 5.02
N THR A 202 7.12 -13.78 3.79
CA THR A 202 7.05 -12.93 2.59
C THR A 202 6.23 -13.57 1.49
N GLN A 203 5.58 -12.75 0.67
CA GLN A 203 4.93 -13.16 -0.57
C GLN A 203 5.09 -12.05 -1.62
N ALA A 204 5.77 -12.39 -2.72
CA ALA A 204 5.95 -11.45 -3.83
C ALA A 204 4.67 -11.28 -4.64
N ARG A 205 4.48 -10.07 -5.17
CA ARG A 205 3.49 -9.79 -6.23
C ARG A 205 3.83 -10.58 -7.50
N SER A 206 2.83 -10.73 -8.37
CA SER A 206 3.02 -11.33 -9.70
C SER A 206 2.99 -10.26 -10.80
N THR A 207 3.62 -10.54 -11.93
CA THR A 207 3.50 -9.72 -13.14
C THR A 207 2.46 -10.31 -14.10
N SER A 208 1.91 -9.49 -14.99
CA SER A 208 1.02 -9.94 -16.07
C SER A 208 1.19 -9.08 -17.32
N SER A 209 0.44 -9.39 -18.38
CA SER A 209 0.43 -8.58 -19.60
C SER A 209 -0.03 -7.12 -19.39
N THR A 210 -0.69 -6.82 -18.27
CA THR A 210 -1.15 -5.46 -17.93
C THR A 210 -0.17 -4.68 -17.07
N THR A 211 0.82 -5.34 -16.46
CA THR A 211 1.83 -4.71 -15.59
C THR A 211 3.15 -4.49 -16.33
N LEU A 212 4.06 -3.70 -15.77
CA LEU A 212 5.46 -3.71 -16.22
C LEU A 212 6.11 -5.08 -15.95
N GLY A 213 7.15 -5.42 -16.73
CA GLY A 213 7.96 -6.63 -16.50
C GLY A 213 8.87 -6.55 -15.28
N THR A 214 9.20 -5.32 -14.86
CA THR A 214 9.87 -5.02 -13.60
C THR A 214 8.98 -4.08 -12.79
N LEU A 215 8.50 -4.55 -11.64
CA LEU A 215 7.59 -3.79 -10.81
C LEU A 215 8.33 -2.68 -10.05
N ILE A 216 7.66 -1.54 -9.90
CA ILE A 216 8.13 -0.48 -9.01
C ILE A 216 7.76 -0.85 -7.57
N GLN A 217 8.68 -0.62 -6.64
CA GLN A 217 8.47 -0.86 -5.21
C GLN A 217 8.04 0.43 -4.51
N ASP A 218 7.25 0.28 -3.46
CA ASP A 218 6.95 1.36 -2.52
C ASP A 218 8.22 2.06 -2.02
N GLY A 219 8.14 3.38 -1.86
CA GLY A 219 9.26 4.21 -1.39
C GLY A 219 10.35 4.47 -2.43
N SER A 220 10.27 3.88 -3.63
CA SER A 220 11.21 4.21 -4.72
C SER A 220 11.12 5.68 -5.10
N THR A 221 12.23 6.27 -5.54
CA THR A 221 12.28 7.65 -6.04
C THR A 221 12.92 7.73 -7.41
N LEU A 222 12.51 8.72 -8.20
CA LEU A 222 13.15 9.13 -9.44
C LEU A 222 13.43 10.62 -9.36
N ASN A 223 14.69 11.04 -9.55
CA ASN A 223 15.04 12.44 -9.57
C ASN A 223 15.09 12.96 -11.01
N VAL A 224 14.34 14.04 -11.27
CA VAL A 224 14.20 14.65 -12.60
C VAL A 224 14.39 16.15 -12.46
N ASP A 225 15.42 16.72 -13.10
CA ASP A 225 15.74 18.15 -13.07
C ASP A 225 15.79 18.74 -11.64
N GLY A 226 16.32 17.97 -10.69
CA GLY A 226 16.39 18.36 -9.28
C GLY A 226 15.08 18.28 -8.50
N LYS A 227 14.00 17.77 -9.12
CA LYS A 227 12.72 17.42 -8.48
C LYS A 227 12.69 15.94 -8.13
N THR A 228 11.88 15.59 -7.15
CA THR A 228 11.72 14.20 -6.71
C THR A 228 10.32 13.69 -7.08
N ILE A 229 10.29 12.55 -7.76
CA ILE A 229 9.09 11.76 -7.97
C ILE A 229 9.17 10.54 -7.05
N THR A 230 8.26 10.46 -6.08
CA THR A 230 8.15 9.34 -5.14
C THR A 230 7.08 8.36 -5.60
N PHE A 231 7.31 7.06 -5.42
CA PHE A 231 6.32 6.02 -5.69
C PHE A 231 5.77 5.46 -4.38
N SER A 232 4.45 5.42 -4.24
CA SER A 232 3.81 4.98 -2.99
C SER A 232 2.78 3.88 -3.21
N ASN A 233 2.83 2.81 -2.41
CA ASN A 233 1.82 1.75 -2.33
C ASN A 233 0.58 2.20 -1.56
N ALA A 234 -0.11 3.20 -2.09
CA ALA A 234 -1.36 3.69 -1.54
C ALA A 234 -2.37 3.95 -2.66
N LYS A 235 -3.65 4.09 -2.29
CA LYS A 235 -4.64 4.71 -3.17
C LYS A 235 -4.33 6.20 -3.27
N THR A 236 -4.47 6.76 -4.47
CA THR A 236 -4.35 8.19 -4.68
C THR A 236 -5.32 8.96 -3.76
N PRO A 237 -4.83 9.85 -2.88
CA PRO A 237 -5.68 10.64 -2.00
C PRO A 237 -6.59 11.57 -2.80
N THR A 238 -7.87 11.61 -2.42
CA THR A 238 -8.84 12.58 -2.94
C THR A 238 -8.85 13.88 -2.15
N THR A 239 -8.30 13.85 -0.94
CA THR A 239 -8.03 15.03 -0.12
C THR A 239 -6.52 15.16 -0.02
N VAL A 240 -5.99 16.26 -0.52
CA VAL A 240 -4.55 16.53 -0.55
C VAL A 240 -4.22 17.71 0.37
N ALA A 241 -2.96 17.78 0.81
CA ALA A 241 -2.48 18.89 1.63
C ALA A 241 -2.64 20.24 0.91
N THR A 242 -2.81 21.32 1.69
CA THR A 242 -2.85 22.68 1.14
C THR A 242 -1.58 22.96 0.32
N GLY A 243 -1.76 23.50 -0.88
CA GLY A 243 -0.67 23.74 -1.84
C GLY A 243 -0.36 22.55 -2.75
N SER A 244 -0.88 21.36 -2.47
CA SER A 244 -0.79 20.20 -3.36
C SER A 244 -2.00 20.08 -4.27
N THR A 245 -1.88 19.32 -5.35
CA THR A 245 -2.98 19.02 -6.27
C THR A 245 -2.92 17.57 -6.75
N GLN A 246 -4.04 16.87 -6.71
CA GLN A 246 -4.18 15.55 -7.34
C GLN A 246 -4.33 15.72 -8.85
N VAL A 247 -3.59 14.91 -9.61
CA VAL A 247 -3.68 14.80 -11.07
C VAL A 247 -3.71 13.32 -11.43
N GLY A 248 -4.87 12.78 -11.81
CA GLY A 248 -4.99 11.34 -12.09
C GLY A 248 -4.58 10.50 -10.88
N ASN A 249 -3.55 9.65 -11.04
CA ASN A 249 -3.01 8.82 -9.96
C ASN A 249 -1.71 9.36 -9.35
N LEU A 250 -1.47 10.67 -9.43
CA LEU A 250 -0.38 11.32 -8.74
C LEU A 250 -0.85 12.56 -7.95
N VAL A 251 -0.07 12.97 -6.96
CA VAL A 251 -0.22 14.25 -6.25
C VAL A 251 1.06 15.04 -6.44
N THR A 252 0.95 16.30 -6.84
CA THR A 252 2.10 17.20 -7.00
C THR A 252 2.00 18.38 -6.04
N ASP A 253 3.15 18.92 -5.63
CA ASP A 253 3.27 20.13 -4.80
C ASP A 253 3.13 21.43 -5.61
N GLY A 254 2.89 21.35 -6.92
CA GLY A 254 2.83 22.51 -7.81
C GLY A 254 4.19 23.05 -8.23
N ASN A 255 5.28 22.53 -7.66
CA ASN A 255 6.67 22.96 -7.89
C ASN A 255 7.50 21.85 -8.57
N GLY A 256 6.86 20.80 -9.06
CA GLY A 256 7.43 19.71 -9.83
C GLY A 256 7.74 18.45 -9.01
N ASN A 257 7.70 18.50 -7.68
CA ASN A 257 7.77 17.26 -6.90
C ASN A 257 6.42 16.55 -6.98
N SER A 258 6.47 15.22 -7.05
CA SER A 258 5.27 14.41 -7.24
C SER A 258 5.33 13.12 -6.44
N THR A 259 4.17 12.61 -6.02
CA THR A 259 3.99 11.23 -5.55
C THR A 259 3.07 10.50 -6.51
N VAL A 260 3.54 9.42 -7.13
CA VAL A 260 2.78 8.53 -8.00
C VAL A 260 2.30 7.33 -7.17
N TYR A 261 1.00 7.05 -7.23
CA TYR A 261 0.36 6.03 -6.39
C TYR A 261 0.22 4.71 -7.14
N LEU A 262 0.96 3.69 -6.69
CA LEU A 262 1.17 2.42 -7.39
C LEU A 262 -0.09 1.56 -7.51
N GLN A 263 -1.10 1.79 -6.65
CA GLN A 263 -2.30 0.95 -6.67
C GLN A 263 -3.21 1.16 -7.89
N ALA A 264 -3.11 2.33 -8.52
CA ALA A 264 -3.83 2.66 -9.76
C ALA A 264 -2.92 3.26 -10.85
N GLY A 265 -1.69 3.64 -10.48
CA GLY A 265 -0.72 4.29 -11.34
C GLY A 265 -0.30 3.44 -12.53
N ASN A 266 -0.15 4.11 -13.67
CA ASN A 266 0.36 3.55 -14.91
C ASN A 266 1.49 4.42 -15.49
N VAL A 267 2.08 3.98 -16.59
CA VAL A 267 3.19 4.69 -17.25
C VAL A 267 2.83 6.14 -17.61
N ASN A 268 1.59 6.45 -17.99
CA ASN A 268 1.19 7.84 -18.25
C ASN A 268 1.27 8.73 -17.00
N ASP A 269 1.00 8.19 -15.81
CA ASP A 269 1.12 8.95 -14.56
C ASP A 269 2.59 9.31 -14.29
N VAL A 270 3.54 8.42 -14.61
CA VAL A 270 4.99 8.71 -14.53
C VAL A 270 5.41 9.77 -15.54
N LEU A 271 4.95 9.64 -16.79
CA LEU A 271 5.24 10.62 -17.85
C LEU A 271 4.70 12.01 -17.48
N ASN A 272 3.51 12.09 -16.88
CA ASN A 272 2.95 13.33 -16.36
C ASN A 272 3.78 13.89 -15.20
N ALA A 273 4.26 13.05 -14.28
CA ALA A 273 5.12 13.49 -13.19
C ALA A 273 6.48 14.02 -13.70
N ILE A 274 7.06 13.38 -14.72
CA ILE A 274 8.27 13.85 -15.42
C ILE A 274 7.99 15.20 -16.09
N ASP A 275 6.87 15.34 -16.80
CA ASP A 275 6.51 16.60 -17.46
C ASP A 275 6.27 17.75 -16.48
N LEU A 276 5.74 17.45 -15.29
CA LEU A 276 5.60 18.42 -14.20
C LEU A 276 6.96 18.84 -13.64
N ALA A 277 7.88 17.89 -13.49
CA ALA A 277 9.24 18.16 -12.99
C ALA A 277 10.06 19.02 -13.96
N THR A 278 9.98 18.72 -15.27
CA THR A 278 10.68 19.45 -16.34
C THR A 278 9.98 20.77 -16.73
N GLY A 279 8.76 21.00 -16.25
CA GLY A 279 7.93 22.17 -16.62
C GLY A 279 7.31 22.10 -18.02
N VAL A 280 7.37 20.93 -18.67
CA VAL A 280 6.66 20.64 -19.94
C VAL A 280 5.15 20.75 -19.76
N GLN A 281 4.66 20.31 -18.60
CA GLN A 281 3.28 20.50 -18.17
C GLN A 281 3.24 21.25 -16.84
N THR A 282 2.16 22.00 -16.63
CA THR A 282 1.85 22.64 -15.34
C THR A 282 0.42 22.29 -14.93
N VAL A 283 0.10 22.48 -13.65
CA VAL A 283 -1.27 22.35 -13.16
C VAL A 283 -2.07 23.61 -13.55
N LYS A 284 -3.16 23.44 -14.29
CA LYS A 284 -3.99 24.54 -14.83
C LYS A 284 -4.80 25.27 -13.76
N THR A 285 -5.26 24.53 -12.75
CA THR A 285 -6.06 25.05 -11.63
C THR A 285 -5.61 24.36 -10.35
N ALA A 286 -5.07 25.12 -9.39
CA ALA A 286 -4.72 24.60 -8.08
C ALA A 286 -6.00 24.32 -7.27
N GLY A 287 -6.13 23.11 -6.74
CA GLY A 287 -7.29 22.62 -6.00
C GLY A 287 -7.09 21.16 -5.60
N ALA A 288 -8.09 20.55 -4.94
CA ALA A 288 -7.97 19.15 -4.51
C ALA A 288 -7.71 18.20 -5.69
N SER A 289 -8.30 18.50 -6.86
CA SER A 289 -8.07 17.83 -8.13
C SER A 289 -7.86 18.87 -9.23
N GLY A 290 -6.92 18.63 -10.14
CA GLY A 290 -6.53 19.57 -11.19
C GLY A 290 -6.32 18.91 -12.55
N ALA A 291 -6.35 19.73 -13.60
CA ALA A 291 -6.02 19.33 -14.96
C ALA A 291 -4.60 19.80 -15.33
N LEU A 292 -3.92 19.04 -16.17
CA LEU A 292 -2.63 19.45 -16.73
C LEU A 292 -2.82 20.38 -17.92
N GLN A 293 -1.85 21.28 -18.11
CA GLN A 293 -1.73 22.14 -19.26
C GLN A 293 -0.30 22.06 -19.79
N THR A 294 -0.17 21.78 -21.08
CA THR A 294 1.11 21.85 -21.78
C THR A 294 1.60 23.30 -21.86
N THR A 295 2.86 23.51 -21.47
CA THR A 295 3.55 24.78 -21.63
C THR A 295 3.70 25.11 -23.12
N ALA A 296 3.46 26.38 -23.49
CA ALA A 296 3.52 26.80 -24.88
C ALA A 296 4.88 26.47 -25.52
N GLY A 297 4.86 25.80 -26.68
CA GLY A 297 6.07 25.38 -27.40
C GLY A 297 6.68 24.06 -26.90
N ALA A 298 6.15 23.46 -25.83
CA ALA A 298 6.52 22.13 -25.37
C ALA A 298 5.64 21.04 -26.02
N LYS A 299 6.15 19.82 -26.02
CA LYS A 299 5.41 18.60 -26.36
C LYS A 299 5.44 17.68 -25.15
N ASN A 300 4.31 17.08 -24.78
CA ASN A 300 4.26 16.17 -23.63
C ASN A 300 5.10 14.90 -23.88
N SER A 301 5.63 14.34 -22.80
CA SER A 301 6.27 13.03 -22.85
C SER A 301 5.25 11.94 -23.21
N SER A 302 5.70 10.90 -23.89
CA SER A 302 4.85 9.80 -24.36
C SER A 302 5.60 8.48 -24.40
N ILE A 303 4.87 7.37 -24.58
CA ILE A 303 5.45 6.08 -24.91
C ILE A 303 5.02 5.68 -26.32
N VAL A 304 6.00 5.36 -27.17
CA VAL A 304 5.78 5.06 -28.59
C VAL A 304 6.47 3.73 -28.91
N ALA A 305 5.67 2.73 -29.30
CA ALA A 305 6.17 1.37 -29.55
C ALA A 305 7.02 0.81 -28.38
N GLY A 306 6.64 1.14 -27.14
CA GLY A 306 7.33 0.73 -25.92
C GLY A 306 8.52 1.61 -25.51
N ALA A 307 9.06 2.46 -26.38
CA ALA A 307 10.13 3.39 -26.01
C ALA A 307 9.55 4.65 -25.37
N LEU A 308 10.16 5.12 -24.28
CA LEU A 308 9.83 6.43 -23.71
C LEU A 308 10.38 7.51 -24.61
N ASN A 309 9.53 8.48 -24.88
CA ASN A 309 9.83 9.71 -25.58
C ASN A 309 9.64 10.84 -24.57
N LEU A 310 10.73 11.21 -23.90
CA LEU A 310 10.73 12.17 -22.81
C LEU A 310 11.04 13.56 -23.34
N SER A 311 10.15 14.50 -23.04
CA SER A 311 10.33 15.89 -23.40
C SER A 311 11.30 16.58 -22.45
N THR A 312 12.25 17.32 -23.01
CA THR A 312 13.21 18.12 -22.22
C THR A 312 12.67 19.52 -21.89
N GLY A 313 11.43 19.84 -22.27
CA GLY A 313 10.92 21.21 -22.21
C GLY A 313 11.61 22.15 -23.21
N ALA A 314 11.53 23.46 -22.95
CA ALA A 314 12.10 24.50 -23.80
C ALA A 314 13.29 25.25 -23.15
N ASN A 315 13.55 25.02 -21.86
CA ASN A 315 14.34 25.93 -21.03
C ASN A 315 15.62 25.30 -20.44
N ALA A 316 15.75 23.97 -20.45
CA ALA A 316 16.90 23.25 -19.91
C ALA A 316 17.10 21.89 -20.60
N ASP A 317 18.27 21.30 -20.40
CA ASP A 317 18.54 19.90 -20.77
C ASP A 317 17.92 18.97 -19.71
N LEU A 318 17.45 17.80 -20.15
CA LEU A 318 16.86 16.79 -19.26
C LEU A 318 17.95 16.09 -18.44
N SER A 319 17.79 16.08 -17.12
CA SER A 319 18.62 15.35 -16.17
C SER A 319 17.77 14.35 -15.38
N ILE A 320 18.16 13.07 -15.41
CA ILE A 320 17.52 12.00 -14.65
C ILE A 320 18.56 11.22 -13.85
N THR A 321 18.31 10.99 -12.57
CA THR A 321 19.15 10.19 -11.66
C THR A 321 18.32 9.29 -10.77
#